data_AF-A0AAU9ID43-F1
#
_entry.id   AF-A0AAU9ID43-F1
#
_cell.length_a   1.000
_cell.length_b   1.000
_cell.length_c   1.000
_cell.angle_alpha   90.00
_cell.angle_beta   90.00
_cell.angle_gamma   90.00
#
_symmetry.space_group_name_H-M   'P 1'
#
loop_
_entity.id
_entity.type
_entity.pdbx_description
1 polymer ?
#
loop_
_entity_poly.entity_id
_entity_poly.type
_entity_poly.pdbx_seq_one_letter_code
_entity_poly.pdbx_strand_id
1 'polypeptide(L)'
;MDLPIALGNVDSKLQHVSLTARMMWSLSHYGGPDTAYALYIAYLYFPSHLDILKNLYLNITSSLVDWNYCSGQSIFIDDNIKLWSSSAERKINLLDLISKSIQSGSDFIKKYNNSENYKNEITFLALNNFGEVTRYCNNSLYQVIDCQKSMMLDFKTEVYILLILGVGVLALCICAMVPFCYSTINYEDELWNNLRKKAYENYSELKQNLLERIKRVHCQPEILVNHRKPSNNKANFKSYYKYVWRISIYFIAVTAFSIANIAFLYEKCTDYLSYRPDIMKEMINRQILQNSIMTWTTLSQFETLGIPLVDEFVNLYPYMNSSSEFQKVLSLIEQSKVNLRNPKYLPILSDSFKNVFYKKDSYYIDYFNYGTSPGEELLLRESYFYAYSNLFPDLWIDWLIDFSILNTRYGELANEIDQHSQSVIEAQVNAIVATFVFFAASSIAIYFLLYFAFFKKEKECLGRISSIMKLMPNKN
;
A
#
# COMPACT_ATOMS: atom_id res chain seq x y z
N MET A 1 -12.84 -6.83 -0.21
CA MET A 1 -12.03 -7.75 0.61
C MET A 1 -10.82 -8.10 -0.21
N ASP A 2 -9.61 -7.83 0.29
CA ASP A 2 -8.37 -8.10 -0.45
C ASP A 2 -8.26 -9.62 -0.73
N LEU A 3 -8.05 -9.98 -2.00
CA LEU A 3 -7.96 -11.36 -2.49
C LEU A 3 -7.00 -12.26 -1.66
N PRO A 4 -5.85 -11.76 -1.15
CA PRO A 4 -5.02 -12.49 -0.19
C PRO A 4 -5.76 -12.98 1.05
N ILE A 5 -6.58 -12.11 1.67
CA ILE A 5 -7.35 -12.43 2.89
C ILE A 5 -8.39 -13.50 2.57
N ALA A 6 -9.07 -13.37 1.43
CA ALA A 6 -10.05 -14.34 0.99
C ALA A 6 -9.41 -15.72 0.74
N LEU A 7 -8.27 -15.77 0.06
CA LEU A 7 -7.54 -17.01 -0.24
C LEU A 7 -7.02 -17.68 1.05
N GLY A 8 -6.47 -16.90 1.98
CA GLY A 8 -6.03 -17.39 3.28
C GLY A 8 -7.16 -17.98 4.13
N ASN A 9 -8.31 -17.30 4.15
CA ASN A 9 -9.51 -17.79 4.81
C ASN A 9 -10.05 -19.06 4.15
N VAL A 10 -10.01 -19.16 2.82
CA VAL A 10 -10.43 -20.37 2.11
C VAL A 10 -9.56 -21.57 2.49
N ASP A 11 -8.23 -21.43 2.41
CA ASP A 11 -7.31 -22.51 2.77
C ASP A 11 -7.51 -22.95 4.24
N SER A 12 -7.57 -21.98 5.16
CA SER A 12 -7.87 -22.24 6.58
C SER A 12 -9.17 -23.06 6.74
N LYS A 13 -10.27 -22.65 6.10
CA LYS A 13 -11.57 -23.32 6.28
C LYS A 13 -11.63 -24.68 5.60
N LEU A 14 -10.96 -24.87 4.47
CA LEU A 14 -10.83 -26.18 3.83
C LEU A 14 -10.03 -27.15 4.72
N GLN A 15 -8.93 -26.70 5.33
CA GLN A 15 -8.16 -27.52 6.28
C GLN A 15 -9.01 -27.96 7.48
N HIS A 16 -9.77 -27.04 8.08
CA HIS A 16 -10.70 -27.36 9.17
C HIS A 16 -11.74 -28.41 8.74
N VAL A 17 -12.43 -28.18 7.62
CA VAL A 17 -13.43 -29.12 7.06
C VAL A 17 -12.81 -30.50 6.81
N SER A 18 -11.58 -30.56 6.29
CA SER A 18 -10.87 -31.82 6.08
C SER A 18 -10.50 -32.53 7.38
N LEU A 19 -9.96 -31.80 8.36
CA LEU A 19 -9.55 -32.35 9.64
C LEU A 19 -10.76 -32.92 10.39
N THR A 20 -11.85 -32.14 10.46
CA THR A 20 -13.10 -32.57 11.09
C THR A 20 -13.66 -33.84 10.42
N ALA A 21 -13.63 -33.91 9.08
CA ALA A 21 -14.05 -35.10 8.35
C ALA A 21 -13.17 -36.34 8.64
N ARG A 22 -11.85 -36.17 8.73
CA ARG A 22 -10.90 -37.25 9.08
C ARG A 22 -11.14 -37.77 10.49
N MET A 23 -11.30 -36.86 11.46
CA MET A 23 -11.60 -37.22 12.85
C MET A 23 -12.90 -38.02 12.94
N MET A 24 -13.97 -37.54 12.32
CA MET A 24 -15.26 -38.25 12.29
C MET A 24 -15.17 -39.62 11.63
N TRP A 25 -14.43 -39.74 10.52
CA TRP A 25 -14.22 -41.01 9.84
C TRP A 25 -13.54 -42.03 10.73
N SER A 26 -12.39 -41.68 11.31
CA SER A 26 -11.59 -42.61 12.13
C SER A 26 -12.27 -42.94 13.45
N LEU A 27 -12.94 -41.98 14.10
CA LEU A 27 -13.72 -42.24 15.31
C LEU A 27 -14.92 -43.16 15.03
N SER A 28 -15.55 -43.08 13.86
CA SER A 28 -16.65 -43.98 13.47
C SER A 28 -16.22 -45.42 13.15
N HIS A 29 -14.96 -45.63 12.72
CA HIS A 29 -14.44 -46.95 12.35
C HIS A 29 -13.64 -47.62 13.48
N TYR A 30 -13.03 -46.85 14.39
CA TYR A 30 -12.07 -47.35 15.38
C TYR A 30 -12.41 -46.97 16.84
N GLY A 31 -13.55 -46.34 17.11
CA GLY A 31 -13.87 -45.78 18.42
C GLY A 31 -14.48 -46.74 19.45
N GLY A 32 -14.01 -46.64 20.71
CA GLY A 32 -14.67 -47.13 21.93
C GLY A 32 -15.61 -46.08 22.55
N PRO A 33 -16.25 -46.33 23.72
CA PRO A 33 -17.28 -45.46 24.31
C PRO A 33 -16.87 -43.99 24.54
N ASP A 34 -15.57 -43.70 24.69
CA ASP A 34 -15.04 -42.34 24.88
C ASP A 34 -14.96 -41.49 23.58
N THR A 35 -15.26 -42.09 22.41
CA THR A 35 -15.16 -41.42 21.09
C THR A 35 -16.42 -40.67 20.66
N ALA A 36 -17.56 -40.88 21.33
CA ALA A 36 -18.82 -40.23 21.00
C ALA A 36 -18.80 -38.71 21.23
N TYR A 37 -18.05 -38.24 22.24
CA TYR A 37 -17.95 -36.82 22.58
C TYR A 37 -17.10 -36.04 21.58
N ALA A 38 -15.98 -36.61 21.12
CA ALA A 38 -15.15 -36.02 20.06
C ALA A 38 -15.89 -35.96 18.71
N LEU A 39 -16.71 -36.99 18.41
CA LEU A 39 -17.58 -37.01 17.23
C LEU A 39 -18.66 -35.91 17.27
N TYR A 40 -19.25 -35.71 18.46
CA TYR A 40 -20.28 -34.69 18.70
C TYR A 40 -19.73 -33.26 18.57
N ILE A 41 -18.53 -33.01 19.08
CA ILE A 41 -17.87 -31.71 18.97
C ILE A 41 -17.46 -31.42 17.53
N ALA A 42 -16.84 -32.40 16.85
CA ALA A 42 -16.56 -32.30 15.42
C ALA A 42 -17.83 -31.93 14.63
N TYR A 43 -18.96 -32.54 14.98
CA TYR A 43 -20.25 -32.26 14.35
C TYR A 43 -20.81 -30.87 14.68
N LEU A 44 -20.61 -30.34 15.88
CA LEU A 44 -21.07 -29.00 16.27
C LEU A 44 -20.38 -27.88 15.48
N TYR A 45 -19.08 -28.01 15.22
CA TYR A 45 -18.31 -26.96 14.52
C TYR A 45 -18.40 -27.04 13.00
N PHE A 46 -18.67 -28.22 12.45
CA PHE A 46 -18.70 -28.47 11.00
C PHE A 46 -19.67 -27.55 10.22
N PRO A 47 -20.94 -27.35 10.64
CA PRO A 47 -21.88 -26.47 9.94
C PRO A 47 -21.41 -25.01 9.89
N SER A 48 -20.81 -24.51 10.97
CA SER A 48 -20.32 -23.12 11.04
C SER A 48 -19.18 -22.87 10.05
N HIS A 49 -18.25 -23.82 9.91
CA HIS A 49 -17.16 -23.73 8.94
C HIS A 49 -17.67 -23.81 7.50
N LEU A 50 -18.70 -24.63 7.26
CA LEU A 50 -19.35 -24.75 5.97
C LEU A 50 -20.03 -23.43 5.54
N ASP A 51 -20.72 -22.75 6.46
CA ASP A 51 -21.38 -21.48 6.17
C ASP A 51 -20.38 -20.35 5.93
N ILE A 52 -19.25 -20.33 6.65
CA ILE A 52 -18.15 -19.41 6.34
C ILE A 52 -17.60 -19.68 4.94
N LEU A 53 -17.43 -20.96 4.57
CA LEU A 53 -16.94 -21.34 3.24
C LEU A 53 -17.91 -20.91 2.13
N LYS A 54 -19.23 -21.00 2.35
CA LYS A 54 -20.26 -20.46 1.43
C LYS A 54 -20.13 -18.95 1.25
N ASN A 55 -19.96 -18.20 2.35
CA ASN A 55 -19.80 -16.75 2.28
C ASN A 55 -18.52 -16.37 1.54
N LEU A 56 -17.42 -17.09 1.77
CA LEU A 56 -16.16 -16.90 1.03
C LEU A 56 -16.32 -17.19 -0.47
N TYR A 57 -17.02 -18.26 -0.82
CA TYR A 57 -17.31 -18.60 -2.22
C TYR A 57 -18.04 -17.46 -2.94
N LEU A 58 -19.11 -16.93 -2.35
CA LEU A 58 -19.89 -15.82 -2.93
C LEU A 58 -19.03 -14.57 -3.10
N ASN A 59 -18.24 -14.22 -2.07
CA ASN A 59 -17.37 -13.05 -2.10
C ASN A 59 -16.30 -13.16 -3.19
N ILE A 60 -15.59 -14.29 -3.28
CA ILE A 60 -14.55 -14.50 -4.30
C ILE A 60 -15.17 -14.43 -5.70
N THR A 61 -16.31 -15.08 -5.90
CA THR A 61 -17.01 -15.08 -7.19
C THR A 61 -17.38 -13.66 -7.63
N SER A 62 -17.84 -12.82 -6.69
CA SER A 62 -18.18 -11.42 -6.98
C SER A 62 -16.97 -10.54 -7.28
N SER A 63 -15.80 -10.82 -6.68
CA SER A 63 -14.61 -9.98 -6.79
C SER A 63 -13.68 -10.37 -7.95
N LEU A 64 -13.84 -11.55 -8.56
CA LEU A 64 -12.94 -12.05 -9.62
C LEU A 64 -12.79 -11.11 -10.82
N VAL A 65 -13.80 -10.30 -11.15
CA VAL A 65 -13.72 -9.33 -12.25
C VAL A 65 -12.68 -8.24 -11.96
N ASP A 66 -12.53 -7.84 -10.70
CA ASP A 66 -11.65 -6.75 -10.27
C ASP A 66 -10.16 -7.16 -10.26
N TRP A 67 -9.85 -8.46 -10.35
CA TRP A 67 -8.48 -9.00 -10.28
C TRP A 67 -7.94 -9.52 -11.62
N ASN A 68 -8.61 -9.19 -12.73
CA ASN A 68 -8.24 -9.63 -14.09
C ASN A 68 -6.80 -9.29 -14.52
N TYR A 69 -6.17 -8.33 -13.85
CA TYR A 69 -4.78 -7.91 -14.09
C TYR A 69 -3.74 -8.85 -13.45
N CYS A 70 -4.16 -9.83 -12.64
CA CYS A 70 -3.29 -10.60 -11.77
C CYS A 70 -3.18 -12.08 -12.18
N SER A 71 -1.97 -12.57 -12.44
CA SER A 71 -1.72 -13.97 -12.85
C SER A 71 -2.11 -15.01 -11.78
N GLY A 72 -2.07 -14.62 -10.49
CA GLY A 72 -2.52 -15.45 -9.37
C GLY A 72 -4.03 -15.77 -9.38
N GLN A 73 -4.83 -15.10 -10.22
CA GLN A 73 -6.24 -15.41 -10.41
C GLN A 73 -6.47 -16.80 -11.04
N SER A 74 -5.51 -17.30 -11.82
CA SER A 74 -5.59 -18.58 -12.52
C SER A 74 -5.99 -19.75 -11.62
N ILE A 75 -5.62 -19.77 -10.33
CA ILE A 75 -6.05 -20.84 -9.41
C ILE A 75 -7.56 -20.95 -9.23
N PHE A 76 -8.28 -19.83 -9.36
CA PHE A 76 -9.73 -19.78 -9.16
C PHE A 76 -10.49 -20.27 -10.40
N ILE A 77 -9.87 -20.24 -11.59
CA ILE A 77 -10.55 -20.45 -12.87
C ILE A 77 -9.96 -21.65 -13.63
N ASP A 78 -8.65 -21.84 -13.56
CA ASP A 78 -7.94 -22.90 -14.28
C ASP A 78 -7.89 -24.21 -13.48
N ASP A 79 -8.09 -25.32 -14.19
CA ASP A 79 -8.10 -26.66 -13.61
C ASP A 79 -6.70 -27.14 -13.24
N ASN A 80 -6.21 -26.69 -12.09
CA ASN A 80 -4.86 -26.95 -11.58
C ASN A 80 -4.82 -27.92 -10.39
N ILE A 81 -5.90 -28.01 -9.62
CA ILE A 81 -5.97 -28.83 -8.41
C ILE A 81 -6.35 -30.26 -8.79
N LYS A 82 -5.53 -31.22 -8.37
CA LYS A 82 -5.83 -32.65 -8.58
C LYS A 82 -6.87 -33.12 -7.57
N LEU A 83 -8.01 -33.59 -8.05
CA LEU A 83 -9.00 -34.31 -7.27
C LEU A 83 -8.71 -35.81 -7.29
N TRP A 84 -8.85 -36.41 -6.12
CA TRP A 84 -8.92 -37.84 -5.97
C TRP A 84 -10.34 -38.33 -6.14
N SER A 85 -10.54 -39.18 -7.15
CA SER A 85 -11.76 -39.96 -7.39
C SER A 85 -11.40 -41.40 -7.70
N SER A 86 -12.31 -42.34 -7.41
CA SER A 86 -12.11 -43.79 -7.56
C SER A 86 -11.84 -44.28 -8.99
N SER A 87 -11.93 -43.41 -10.01
CA SER A 87 -11.90 -43.82 -11.41
C SER A 87 -10.97 -43.03 -12.35
N ALA A 88 -10.42 -41.87 -11.95
CA ALA A 88 -9.39 -41.12 -12.71
C ALA A 88 -8.84 -39.92 -11.92
N GLU A 89 -7.63 -39.48 -12.27
CA GLU A 89 -7.09 -38.16 -11.88
C GLU A 89 -7.85 -37.08 -12.64
N ARG A 90 -8.67 -36.31 -11.92
CA ARG A 90 -9.42 -35.18 -12.49
C ARG A 90 -8.84 -33.90 -11.93
N LYS A 91 -8.55 -32.92 -12.79
CA LYS A 91 -8.18 -31.58 -12.33
C LYS A 91 -9.42 -30.69 -12.20
N ILE A 92 -9.35 -29.75 -11.26
CA ILE A 92 -10.41 -28.80 -10.95
C ILE A 92 -9.80 -27.47 -10.52
N ASN A 93 -10.52 -26.37 -10.72
CA ASN A 93 -10.18 -25.09 -10.14
C ASN A 93 -10.63 -24.98 -8.67
N LEU A 94 -10.14 -23.96 -7.95
CA LEU A 94 -10.44 -23.76 -6.53
C LEU A 94 -11.92 -23.45 -6.26
N LEU A 95 -12.61 -22.71 -7.14
CA LEU A 95 -14.03 -22.40 -6.97
C LEU A 95 -14.90 -23.65 -7.03
N ASP A 96 -14.64 -24.51 -7.99
CA ASP A 96 -15.37 -25.75 -8.17
C ASP A 96 -15.04 -26.75 -7.05
N LEU A 97 -13.81 -26.75 -6.53
CA LEU A 97 -13.47 -27.50 -5.31
C LEU A 97 -14.29 -26.99 -4.11
N ILE A 98 -14.29 -25.67 -3.86
CA ILE A 98 -15.06 -25.07 -2.77
C ILE A 98 -16.55 -25.44 -2.89
N SER A 99 -17.11 -25.31 -4.10
CA SER A 99 -18.50 -25.67 -4.40
C SER A 99 -18.79 -27.14 -4.07
N LYS A 100 -17.93 -28.07 -4.53
CA LYS A 100 -18.07 -29.50 -4.23
C LYS A 100 -17.90 -29.82 -2.75
N SER A 101 -17.06 -29.09 -2.02
CA SER A 101 -16.87 -29.26 -0.59
C SER A 101 -18.06 -28.73 0.21
N ILE A 102 -18.65 -27.62 -0.21
CA ILE A 102 -19.93 -27.11 0.33
C ILE A 102 -21.05 -28.14 0.11
N GLN A 103 -21.14 -28.68 -1.11
CA GLN A 103 -22.15 -29.68 -1.46
C GLN A 103 -21.96 -30.96 -0.62
N SER A 104 -20.75 -31.54 -0.64
CA SER A 104 -20.44 -32.77 0.10
C SER A 104 -20.63 -32.59 1.60
N GLY A 105 -20.29 -31.42 2.16
CA GLY A 105 -20.53 -31.12 3.57
C GLY A 105 -22.01 -30.95 3.91
N SER A 106 -22.80 -30.31 3.04
CA SER A 106 -24.25 -30.21 3.22
C SER A 106 -24.93 -31.58 3.16
N ASP A 107 -24.52 -32.41 2.20
CA ASP A 107 -25.03 -33.77 2.02
C ASP A 107 -24.61 -34.68 3.19
N PHE A 108 -23.38 -34.52 3.70
CA PHE A 108 -22.92 -35.19 4.92
C PHE A 108 -23.82 -34.86 6.12
N ILE A 109 -24.05 -33.58 6.41
CA ILE A 109 -24.89 -33.15 7.54
C ILE A 109 -26.30 -33.76 7.43
N LYS A 110 -26.89 -33.71 6.23
CA LYS A 110 -28.23 -34.25 5.98
C LYS A 110 -28.27 -35.76 6.20
N LYS A 111 -27.33 -36.50 5.61
CA LYS A 111 -27.26 -37.96 5.71
C LYS A 111 -26.95 -38.44 7.12
N TYR A 112 -26.04 -37.75 7.83
CA TYR A 112 -25.73 -38.05 9.22
C TYR A 112 -26.96 -37.90 10.12
N ASN A 113 -27.70 -36.80 10.01
CA ASN A 113 -28.94 -36.58 10.78
C ASN A 113 -30.03 -37.61 10.46
N ASN A 114 -30.10 -38.08 9.22
CA ASN A 114 -31.07 -39.08 8.78
C ASN A 114 -30.60 -40.52 9.00
N SER A 115 -29.42 -40.75 9.60
CA SER A 115 -28.80 -42.08 9.73
C SER A 115 -28.62 -42.82 8.39
N GLU A 116 -28.40 -42.07 7.31
CA GLU A 116 -28.12 -42.60 5.96
C GLU A 116 -26.61 -42.81 5.75
N ASN A 117 -26.23 -43.60 4.73
CA ASN A 117 -24.83 -43.83 4.40
C ASN A 117 -24.16 -42.55 3.86
N TYR A 118 -23.29 -41.95 4.67
CA TYR A 118 -22.54 -40.72 4.40
C TYR A 118 -21.06 -40.97 4.04
N LYS A 119 -20.66 -42.23 3.83
CA LYS A 119 -19.26 -42.65 3.67
C LYS A 119 -18.56 -41.90 2.52
N ASN A 120 -19.22 -41.73 1.40
CA ASN A 120 -18.63 -41.09 0.22
C ASN A 120 -18.37 -39.59 0.46
N GLU A 121 -19.29 -38.89 1.11
CA GLU A 121 -19.19 -37.47 1.37
C GLU A 121 -18.03 -37.16 2.31
N ILE A 122 -17.92 -37.91 3.40
CA ILE A 122 -16.87 -37.71 4.40
C ILE A 122 -15.49 -38.14 3.86
N THR A 123 -15.42 -39.18 3.03
CA THR A 123 -14.18 -39.56 2.31
C THR A 123 -13.74 -38.44 1.37
N PHE A 124 -14.67 -37.85 0.60
CA PHE A 124 -14.35 -36.74 -0.29
C PHE A 124 -13.76 -35.56 0.50
N LEU A 125 -14.42 -35.17 1.58
CA LEU A 125 -13.99 -34.04 2.42
C LEU A 125 -12.64 -34.29 3.09
N ALA A 126 -12.40 -35.51 3.57
CA ALA A 126 -11.14 -35.91 4.20
C ALA A 126 -9.95 -35.93 3.23
N LEU A 127 -10.19 -36.30 1.96
CA LEU A 127 -9.13 -36.50 0.97
C LEU A 127 -8.80 -35.24 0.16
N ASN A 128 -9.80 -34.45 -0.20
CA ASN A 128 -9.66 -33.42 -1.23
C ASN A 128 -9.53 -32.00 -0.69
N ASN A 129 -9.72 -31.76 0.61
CA ASN A 129 -9.67 -30.40 1.20
C ASN A 129 -8.38 -30.11 1.99
N PHE A 130 -7.42 -31.02 1.93
CA PHE A 130 -6.10 -30.90 2.53
C PHE A 130 -5.05 -31.34 1.50
N GLY A 131 -3.76 -31.17 1.76
CA GLY A 131 -2.76 -31.65 0.80
C GLY A 131 -2.40 -30.62 -0.27
N GLU A 132 -2.52 -31.10 -1.50
CA GLU A 132 -2.25 -30.36 -2.72
C GLU A 132 -2.99 -29.02 -2.76
N VAL A 133 -4.23 -28.97 -2.28
CA VAL A 133 -5.03 -27.74 -2.22
C VAL A 133 -4.35 -26.64 -1.42
N THR A 134 -3.87 -26.96 -0.23
CA THR A 134 -3.15 -26.02 0.63
C THR A 134 -1.87 -25.53 -0.03
N ARG A 135 -1.14 -26.42 -0.73
CA ARG A 135 0.04 -26.02 -1.50
C ARG A 135 -0.30 -25.06 -2.63
N TYR A 136 -1.38 -25.33 -3.37
CA TYR A 136 -1.86 -24.45 -4.43
C TYR A 136 -2.32 -23.10 -3.87
N CYS A 137 -3.16 -23.08 -2.83
CA CYS A 137 -3.59 -21.86 -2.16
C CYS A 137 -2.40 -21.02 -1.68
N ASN A 138 -1.41 -21.64 -1.04
CA ASN A 138 -0.24 -20.91 -0.58
C ASN A 138 0.58 -20.33 -1.76
N ASN A 139 0.86 -21.13 -2.80
CA ASN A 139 1.56 -20.63 -3.99
C ASN A 139 0.82 -19.47 -4.66
N SER A 140 -0.50 -19.54 -4.77
CA SER A 140 -1.31 -18.46 -5.32
C SER A 140 -1.35 -17.23 -4.41
N LEU A 141 -1.27 -17.40 -3.09
CA LEU A 141 -1.10 -16.28 -2.16
C LEU A 141 0.18 -15.50 -2.49
N TYR A 142 1.30 -16.19 -2.67
CA TYR A 142 2.56 -15.57 -3.08
C TYR A 142 2.41 -14.83 -4.42
N GLN A 143 1.80 -15.46 -5.42
CA GLN A 143 1.61 -14.84 -6.74
C GLN A 143 0.73 -13.60 -6.69
N VAL A 144 -0.35 -13.60 -5.91
CA VAL A 144 -1.22 -12.42 -5.74
C VAL A 144 -0.48 -11.29 -5.03
N ILE A 145 0.30 -11.60 -4.00
CA ILE A 145 1.12 -10.60 -3.30
C ILE A 145 2.21 -10.01 -4.21
N ASP A 146 2.90 -10.85 -4.98
CA ASP A 146 3.93 -10.40 -5.92
C ASP A 146 3.34 -9.52 -7.03
N CYS A 147 2.15 -9.86 -7.49
CA CYS A 147 1.37 -9.06 -8.44
C CYS A 147 0.96 -7.69 -7.87
N GLN A 148 0.49 -7.62 -6.62
CA GLN A 148 0.21 -6.34 -5.96
C GLN A 148 1.48 -5.48 -5.83
N LYS A 149 2.62 -6.10 -5.49
CA LYS A 149 3.91 -5.41 -5.44
C LYS A 149 4.37 -4.92 -6.82
N SER A 150 4.18 -5.72 -7.86
CA SER A 150 4.49 -5.32 -9.24
C SER A 150 3.68 -4.09 -9.64
N MET A 151 2.36 -4.11 -9.39
CA MET A 151 1.49 -2.97 -9.66
C MET A 151 1.96 -1.69 -8.93
N MET A 152 2.45 -1.82 -7.69
CA MET A 152 3.03 -0.68 -6.96
C MET A 152 4.36 -0.19 -7.55
N LEU A 153 5.20 -1.09 -8.07
CA LEU A 153 6.44 -0.72 -8.76
C LEU A 153 6.15 0.00 -10.09
N ASP A 154 5.13 -0.45 -10.82
CA ASP A 154 4.68 0.18 -12.06
C ASP A 154 4.14 1.59 -11.77
N PHE A 155 3.25 1.72 -10.79
CA PHE A 155 2.77 3.03 -10.30
C PHE A 155 3.93 3.93 -9.86
N LYS A 156 4.91 3.37 -9.15
CA LYS A 156 6.10 4.12 -8.73
C LYS A 156 6.87 4.68 -9.92
N THR A 157 7.03 3.87 -10.96
CA THR A 157 7.72 4.24 -12.20
C THR A 157 6.99 5.33 -12.96
N GLU A 158 5.66 5.20 -13.10
CA GLU A 158 4.82 6.21 -13.76
C GLU A 158 4.92 7.58 -13.07
N VAL A 159 4.90 7.62 -11.75
CA VAL A 159 5.04 8.88 -11.01
C VAL A 159 6.42 9.51 -11.24
N TYR A 160 7.50 8.73 -11.23
CA TYR A 160 8.83 9.29 -11.55
C TYR A 160 8.89 9.85 -12.97
N ILE A 161 8.27 9.16 -13.94
CA ILE A 161 8.18 9.65 -15.32
C ILE A 161 7.42 10.99 -15.37
N LEU A 162 6.26 11.08 -14.71
CA LEU A 162 5.48 12.31 -14.63
C LEU A 162 6.26 13.46 -13.97
N LEU A 163 7.05 13.16 -12.95
CA LEU A 163 7.87 14.15 -12.24
C LEU A 163 9.02 14.65 -13.13
N ILE A 164 9.71 13.75 -13.83
CA ILE A 164 10.76 14.09 -14.80
C ILE A 164 10.18 14.94 -15.93
N LEU A 165 9.01 14.58 -16.46
CA LEU A 165 8.30 15.37 -17.46
C LEU A 165 7.95 16.76 -16.93
N GLY A 166 7.44 16.87 -15.70
CA GLY A 166 7.11 18.14 -15.05
C GLY A 166 8.32 19.06 -14.91
N VAL A 167 9.45 18.53 -14.42
CA VAL A 167 10.72 19.27 -14.32
C VAL A 167 11.25 19.65 -15.70
N GLY A 168 11.12 18.76 -16.69
CA GLY A 168 11.51 19.01 -18.08
C GLY A 168 10.74 20.16 -18.72
N VAL A 169 9.42 20.21 -18.53
CA VAL A 169 8.56 21.31 -19.01
C VAL A 169 8.96 22.63 -18.33
N LEU A 170 9.21 22.62 -17.01
CA LEU A 170 9.68 23.79 -16.28
C LEU A 170 11.03 24.30 -16.79
N ALA A 171 11.97 23.40 -17.06
CA ALA A 171 13.27 23.73 -17.62
C ALA A 171 13.12 24.37 -19.01
N LEU A 172 12.29 23.81 -19.88
CA LEU A 172 11.98 24.37 -21.21
C LEU A 172 11.37 25.78 -21.11
N CYS A 173 10.42 25.99 -20.19
CA CYS A 173 9.85 27.31 -19.94
C CYS A 173 10.91 28.34 -19.53
N ILE A 174 11.88 27.95 -18.70
CA ILE A 174 12.99 28.83 -18.30
C ILE A 174 13.93 29.10 -19.46
N CYS A 175 14.30 28.07 -20.21
CA CYS A 175 15.12 28.22 -21.41
C CYS A 175 14.47 29.16 -22.43
N ALA A 176 13.13 29.17 -22.54
CA ALA A 176 12.39 30.13 -23.38
C ALA A 176 12.33 31.55 -22.78
N MET A 177 12.24 31.67 -21.45
CA MET A 177 12.21 32.98 -20.76
C MET A 177 13.54 33.73 -20.81
N VAL A 178 14.68 33.03 -20.74
CA VAL A 178 16.02 33.64 -20.75
C VAL A 178 16.26 34.56 -21.97
N PRO A 179 16.08 34.12 -23.23
CA PRO A 179 16.25 34.98 -24.40
C PRO A 179 15.21 36.11 -24.45
N PHE A 180 13.99 35.88 -23.96
CA PHE A 180 12.98 36.93 -23.86
C PHE A 180 13.41 38.04 -22.89
N CYS A 181 13.94 37.68 -21.72
CA CYS A 181 14.53 38.65 -20.80
C CYS A 181 15.70 39.40 -21.44
N TYR A 182 16.61 38.69 -22.13
CA TYR A 182 17.73 39.32 -22.83
C TYR A 182 17.27 40.34 -23.88
N SER A 183 16.28 39.98 -24.70
CA SER A 183 15.68 40.89 -25.69
C SER A 183 15.05 42.12 -25.05
N THR A 184 14.30 41.93 -23.95
CA THR A 184 13.66 43.04 -23.23
C THR A 184 14.69 44.02 -22.67
N ILE A 185 15.78 43.51 -22.10
CA ILE A 185 16.87 44.33 -21.54
C ILE A 185 17.56 45.12 -22.66
N ASN A 186 17.87 44.50 -23.79
CA ASN A 186 18.49 45.20 -24.92
C ASN A 186 17.61 46.34 -25.43
N TYR A 187 16.30 46.13 -25.47
CA TYR A 187 15.33 47.15 -25.88
C TYR A 187 15.25 48.32 -24.86
N GLU A 188 15.28 48.02 -23.56
CA GLU A 188 15.37 49.04 -22.50
C GLU A 188 16.67 49.88 -22.62
N ASP A 189 17.80 49.21 -22.85
CA ASP A 189 19.10 49.87 -23.05
C ASP A 189 19.10 50.76 -24.30
N GLU A 190 18.50 50.28 -25.39
CA GLU A 190 18.38 51.04 -26.63
C GLU A 190 17.50 52.28 -26.43
N LEU A 191 16.33 52.13 -25.80
CA LEU A 191 15.46 53.24 -25.43
C LEU A 191 16.20 54.27 -24.58
N TRP A 192 16.92 53.84 -23.54
CA TRP A 192 17.63 54.75 -22.65
C TRP A 192 18.77 55.49 -23.36
N ASN A 193 19.54 54.79 -24.20
CA ASN A 193 20.61 55.39 -24.98
C ASN A 193 20.06 56.36 -26.03
N ASN A 194 18.94 56.03 -26.68
CA ASN A 194 18.26 56.92 -27.61
C ASN A 194 17.73 58.19 -26.92
N LEU A 195 17.16 58.06 -25.71
CA LEU A 195 16.72 59.20 -24.91
C LEU A 195 17.90 60.11 -24.59
N ARG A 196 19.02 59.54 -24.12
CA ARG A 196 20.24 60.31 -23.82
C ARG A 196 20.80 61.01 -25.05
N LYS A 197 20.85 60.33 -26.19
CA LYS A 197 21.33 60.89 -27.45
C LYS A 197 20.48 62.10 -27.86
N LYS A 198 19.14 61.95 -27.88
CA LYS A 198 18.22 63.07 -28.17
C LYS A 198 18.33 64.20 -27.16
N ALA A 199 18.48 63.89 -25.87
CA ALA A 199 18.66 64.90 -24.82
C ALA A 199 19.97 65.69 -25.02
N TYR A 200 21.04 65.03 -25.46
CA TYR A 200 22.32 65.66 -25.73
C TYR A 200 22.29 66.52 -27.00
N GLU A 201 21.75 66.00 -28.09
CA GLU A 201 21.63 66.69 -29.39
C GLU A 201 20.73 67.93 -29.29
N ASN A 202 19.65 67.85 -28.51
CA ASN A 202 18.71 68.95 -28.31
C ASN A 202 18.98 69.76 -27.04
N TYR A 203 20.11 69.54 -26.36
CA TYR A 203 20.39 70.15 -25.06
C TYR A 203 20.33 71.67 -25.09
N SER A 204 20.89 72.30 -26.14
CA SER A 204 20.88 73.76 -26.29
C SER A 204 19.48 74.33 -26.43
N GLU A 205 18.64 73.66 -27.20
CA GLU A 205 17.27 74.08 -27.54
C GLU A 205 16.31 73.84 -26.36
N LEU A 206 16.40 72.68 -25.71
CA LEU A 206 15.69 72.39 -24.46
C LEU A 206 16.04 73.39 -23.36
N LYS A 207 17.33 73.73 -23.23
CA LYS A 207 17.80 74.73 -22.26
C LYS A 207 17.27 76.13 -22.59
N GLN A 208 17.30 76.55 -23.86
CA GLN A 208 16.73 77.84 -24.28
C GLN A 208 15.24 77.91 -23.99
N ASN A 209 14.47 76.87 -24.34
CA ASN A 209 13.03 76.81 -24.06
C ASN A 209 12.73 76.87 -22.55
N LEU A 210 13.53 76.22 -21.71
CA LEU A 210 13.41 76.29 -20.26
C LEU A 210 13.77 77.69 -19.71
N LEU A 211 14.86 78.29 -20.20
CA LEU A 211 15.27 79.64 -19.81
C LEU A 211 14.22 80.68 -20.21
N GLU A 212 13.64 80.57 -21.41
CA GLU A 212 12.53 81.42 -21.85
C GLU A 212 11.31 81.26 -20.96
N ARG A 213 10.95 80.02 -20.60
CA ARG A 213 9.79 79.75 -19.74
C ARG A 213 10.01 80.31 -18.33
N ILE A 214 11.21 80.14 -17.77
CA ILE A 214 11.58 80.72 -16.45
C ILE A 214 11.56 82.25 -16.52
N LYS A 215 12.10 82.84 -17.58
CA LYS A 215 12.08 84.29 -17.82
C LYS A 215 10.66 84.84 -17.88
N ARG A 216 9.74 84.14 -18.54
CA ARG A 216 8.31 84.52 -18.63
C ARG A 216 7.56 84.41 -17.29
N VAL A 217 7.92 83.45 -16.44
CA VAL A 217 7.21 83.19 -15.17
C VAL A 217 7.75 84.02 -14.01
N HIS A 218 9.06 84.25 -13.95
CA HIS A 218 9.72 84.85 -12.79
C HIS A 218 10.29 86.26 -13.05
N CYS A 219 10.19 86.80 -14.28
CA CYS A 219 10.67 88.14 -14.65
C CYS A 219 12.11 88.47 -14.18
N GLN A 220 13.00 87.46 -14.10
CA GLN A 220 14.39 87.67 -13.68
C GLN A 220 15.30 88.00 -14.88
N PRO A 221 16.31 88.88 -14.71
CA PRO A 221 17.33 89.15 -15.71
C PRO A 221 18.27 87.95 -15.91
N GLU A 222 18.95 87.93 -17.06
CA GLU A 222 19.71 86.78 -17.60
C GLU A 222 20.71 86.17 -16.60
N ILE A 223 20.46 84.92 -16.23
CA ILE A 223 21.40 84.13 -15.43
C ILE A 223 22.46 83.53 -16.37
N LEU A 224 23.70 84.01 -16.28
CA LEU A 224 24.87 83.42 -16.95
C LEU A 224 25.23 82.07 -16.32
N VAL A 225 24.60 81.00 -16.80
CA VAL A 225 24.87 79.63 -16.32
C VAL A 225 26.10 79.08 -17.04
N ASN A 226 27.17 78.85 -16.26
CA ASN A 226 28.45 78.34 -16.74
C ASN A 226 28.31 77.01 -17.51
N HIS A 227 29.01 76.91 -18.64
CA HIS A 227 28.78 75.89 -19.65
C HIS A 227 29.64 74.64 -19.43
N ARG A 228 29.03 73.52 -19.06
CA ARG A 228 29.60 72.19 -19.29
C ARG A 228 28.65 71.38 -20.16
N LYS A 229 29.08 71.01 -21.36
CA LYS A 229 28.39 69.99 -22.15
C LYS A 229 28.36 68.69 -21.35
N PRO A 230 27.24 67.96 -21.31
CA PRO A 230 27.20 66.64 -20.69
C PRO A 230 28.21 65.70 -21.37
N SER A 231 28.78 64.74 -20.64
CA SER A 231 29.59 63.67 -21.23
C SER A 231 28.71 62.75 -22.09
N ASN A 232 29.20 62.36 -23.27
CA ASN A 232 28.53 61.43 -24.21
C ASN A 232 28.83 59.95 -23.90
N ASN A 233 29.22 59.62 -22.66
CA ASN A 233 29.50 58.23 -22.31
C ASN A 233 28.21 57.39 -22.33
N LYS A 234 28.24 56.29 -23.09
CA LYS A 234 27.17 55.28 -23.09
C LYS A 234 26.92 54.79 -21.66
N ALA A 235 25.65 54.73 -21.25
CA ALA A 235 25.30 54.02 -20.03
C ALA A 235 25.18 52.54 -20.36
N ASN A 236 25.93 51.69 -19.65
CA ASN A 236 25.63 50.26 -19.59
C ASN A 236 24.68 50.03 -18.43
N PHE A 237 23.41 49.77 -18.72
CA PHE A 237 22.45 49.36 -17.70
C PHE A 237 22.68 47.87 -17.43
N LYS A 238 23.58 47.54 -16.49
CA LYS A 238 23.78 46.14 -16.04
C LYS A 238 22.61 45.66 -15.15
N SER A 239 21.37 45.80 -15.60
CA SER A 239 20.15 45.39 -14.86
C SER A 239 19.78 43.92 -15.07
N TYR A 240 20.46 43.19 -15.97
CA TYR A 240 20.07 41.81 -16.33
C TYR A 240 19.98 40.87 -15.13
N TYR A 241 20.86 41.04 -14.15
CA TYR A 241 20.89 40.26 -12.93
C TYR A 241 19.57 40.35 -12.15
N LYS A 242 18.82 41.46 -12.24
CA LYS A 242 17.54 41.63 -11.52
C LYS A 242 16.43 40.74 -12.08
N TYR A 243 16.40 40.56 -13.40
CA TYR A 243 15.43 39.71 -14.08
C TYR A 243 15.78 38.23 -13.89
N VAL A 244 17.04 37.88 -14.14
CA VAL A 244 17.54 36.50 -14.00
C VAL A 244 17.41 36.00 -12.55
N TRP A 245 17.83 36.79 -11.56
CA TRP A 245 17.73 36.40 -10.15
C TRP A 245 16.29 36.12 -9.70
N ARG A 246 15.31 36.93 -10.14
CA ARG A 246 13.90 36.72 -9.78
C ARG A 246 13.37 35.41 -10.35
N ILE A 247 13.64 35.12 -11.62
CA ILE A 247 13.27 33.86 -12.26
C ILE A 247 13.96 32.67 -11.57
N SER A 248 15.24 32.81 -11.25
CA SER A 248 16.00 31.77 -10.54
C SER A 248 15.43 31.46 -9.16
N ILE A 249 14.93 32.45 -8.40
CA ILE A 249 14.29 32.21 -7.10
C ILE A 249 13.10 31.26 -7.22
N TYR A 250 12.22 31.50 -8.21
CA TYR A 250 11.06 30.63 -8.40
C TYR A 250 11.48 29.22 -8.81
N PHE A 251 12.46 29.10 -9.69
CA PHE A 251 13.01 27.80 -10.08
C PHE A 251 13.61 27.02 -8.91
N ILE A 252 14.42 27.69 -8.08
CA ILE A 252 15.00 27.09 -6.88
C ILE A 252 13.89 26.65 -5.92
N ALA A 253 12.85 27.47 -5.72
CA ALA A 253 11.72 27.12 -4.87
C ALA A 253 10.95 25.88 -5.37
N VAL A 254 10.67 25.81 -6.68
CA VAL A 254 9.99 24.66 -7.30
C VAL A 254 10.85 23.40 -7.21
N THR A 255 12.15 23.53 -7.46
CA THR A 255 13.10 22.40 -7.40
C THR A 255 13.22 21.87 -5.97
N ALA A 256 13.41 22.77 -4.99
CA ALA A 256 13.49 22.41 -3.58
C ALA A 256 12.19 21.76 -3.08
N PHE A 257 11.03 22.30 -3.48
CA PHE A 257 9.74 21.69 -3.19
C PHE A 257 9.61 20.28 -3.78
N SER A 258 10.01 20.10 -5.04
CA SER A 258 9.94 18.80 -5.71
C SER A 258 10.81 17.76 -5.01
N ILE A 259 12.06 18.11 -4.67
CA ILE A 259 12.98 17.24 -3.93
C ILE A 259 12.41 16.89 -2.55
N ALA A 260 11.89 17.88 -1.82
CA ALA A 260 11.31 17.65 -0.49
C ALA A 260 10.09 16.72 -0.55
N ASN A 261 9.19 16.89 -1.52
CA ASN A 261 8.05 15.99 -1.67
C ASN A 261 8.47 14.56 -1.97
N ILE A 262 9.44 14.36 -2.86
CA ILE A 262 9.95 13.02 -3.18
C ILE A 262 10.52 12.36 -1.92
N ALA A 263 11.46 13.03 -1.25
CA ALA A 263 12.23 12.45 -0.16
C ALA A 263 11.40 12.24 1.13
N PHE A 264 10.41 13.09 1.42
CA PHE A 264 9.72 13.05 2.71
C PHE A 264 8.31 12.48 2.67
N LEU A 265 7.57 12.66 1.57
CA LEU A 265 6.16 12.27 1.49
C LEU A 265 5.95 11.11 0.54
N TYR A 266 6.48 11.21 -0.68
CA TYR A 266 6.28 10.21 -1.71
C TYR A 266 6.94 8.87 -1.34
N GLU A 267 8.22 8.89 -0.96
CA GLU A 267 8.96 7.67 -0.59
C GLU A 267 8.28 6.95 0.58
N LYS A 268 7.84 7.68 1.61
CA LYS A 268 7.08 7.11 2.73
C LYS A 268 5.75 6.49 2.30
N CYS A 269 5.01 7.17 1.43
CA CYS A 269 3.75 6.64 0.91
C CYS A 269 3.98 5.34 0.11
N THR A 270 5.02 5.32 -0.74
CA THR A 270 5.38 4.11 -1.51
C THR A 270 5.84 2.97 -0.61
N ASP A 271 6.60 3.27 0.43
CA ASP A 271 7.03 2.30 1.43
C ASP A 271 5.83 1.69 2.14
N TYR A 272 4.89 2.49 2.65
CA TYR A 272 3.69 2.00 3.32
C TYR A 272 2.79 1.17 2.41
N LEU A 273 2.64 1.60 1.15
CA LEU A 273 1.95 0.80 0.14
C LEU A 273 2.64 -0.56 -0.02
N SER A 274 3.97 -0.61 -0.12
CA SER A 274 4.72 -1.87 -0.27
C SER A 274 4.70 -2.77 0.97
N TYR A 275 4.62 -2.19 2.17
CA TYR A 275 4.64 -2.92 3.44
C TYR A 275 3.28 -3.53 3.79
N ARG A 276 2.17 -2.91 3.38
CA ARG A 276 0.81 -3.42 3.62
C ARG A 276 0.60 -4.88 3.14
N PRO A 277 0.89 -5.24 1.87
CA PRO A 277 0.69 -6.62 1.41
C PRO A 277 1.62 -7.60 2.13
N ASP A 278 2.84 -7.18 2.51
CA ASP A 278 3.76 -8.03 3.28
C ASP A 278 3.23 -8.36 4.67
N ILE A 279 2.75 -7.36 5.42
CA ILE A 279 2.23 -7.63 6.77
C ILE A 279 0.93 -8.43 6.73
N MET A 280 0.07 -8.17 5.75
CA MET A 280 -1.16 -8.96 5.56
C MET A 280 -0.84 -10.41 5.24
N LYS A 281 0.15 -10.65 4.37
CA LYS A 281 0.64 -12.00 4.08
C LYS A 281 1.16 -12.69 5.34
N GLU A 282 1.95 -12.02 6.18
CA GLU A 282 2.45 -12.62 7.41
C GLU A 282 1.30 -13.01 8.36
N MET A 283 0.28 -12.16 8.52
CA MET A 283 -0.89 -12.47 9.35
C MET A 283 -1.70 -13.65 8.81
N ILE A 284 -1.96 -13.68 7.49
CA ILE A 284 -2.68 -14.76 6.82
C ILE A 284 -1.89 -16.07 6.91
N ASN A 285 -0.60 -16.04 6.59
CA ASN A 285 0.27 -17.21 6.66
C ASN A 285 0.33 -17.75 8.10
N ARG A 286 0.32 -16.87 9.11
CA ARG A 286 0.25 -17.30 10.50
C ARG A 286 -1.01 -18.09 10.82
N GLN A 287 -2.18 -17.62 10.37
CA GLN A 287 -3.44 -18.35 10.53
C GLN A 287 -3.38 -19.72 9.85
N ILE A 288 -2.86 -19.79 8.62
CA ILE A 288 -2.68 -21.06 7.89
C ILE A 288 -1.79 -22.02 8.69
N LEU A 289 -0.63 -21.54 9.16
CA LEU A 289 0.32 -22.34 9.93
C LEU A 289 -0.26 -22.79 11.28
N GLN A 290 -1.02 -21.93 11.95
CA GLN A 290 -1.76 -22.28 13.17
C GLN A 290 -2.71 -23.45 12.91
N ASN A 291 -3.57 -23.34 11.89
CA ASN A 291 -4.51 -24.42 11.56
C ASN A 291 -3.79 -25.71 11.15
N SER A 292 -2.64 -25.58 10.48
CA SER A 292 -1.75 -26.70 10.18
C SER A 292 -1.20 -27.34 11.46
N ILE A 293 -0.75 -26.58 12.46
CA ILE A 293 -0.32 -27.13 13.75
C ILE A 293 -1.44 -27.89 14.43
N MET A 294 -2.62 -27.29 14.52
CA MET A 294 -3.77 -27.95 15.15
C MET A 294 -4.07 -29.30 14.48
N THR A 295 -3.99 -29.33 13.14
CA THR A 295 -4.13 -30.54 12.32
C THR A 295 -3.04 -31.57 12.63
N TRP A 296 -1.77 -31.18 12.56
CA TRP A 296 -0.64 -32.10 12.72
C TRP A 296 -0.48 -32.61 14.15
N THR A 297 -0.75 -31.78 15.15
CA THR A 297 -0.81 -32.19 16.55
C THR A 297 -1.88 -33.26 16.74
N THR A 298 -3.08 -33.02 16.21
CA THR A 298 -4.18 -33.98 16.26
C THR A 298 -3.76 -35.30 15.62
N LEU A 299 -3.30 -35.27 14.36
CA LEU A 299 -2.91 -36.49 13.64
C LEU A 299 -1.78 -37.25 14.35
N SER A 300 -0.74 -36.57 14.83
CA SER A 300 0.38 -37.18 15.57
C SER A 300 -0.07 -37.83 16.88
N GLN A 301 -0.98 -37.19 17.60
CA GLN A 301 -1.55 -37.74 18.83
C GLN A 301 -2.33 -39.03 18.56
N PHE A 302 -3.20 -39.03 17.56
CA PHE A 302 -3.97 -40.20 17.19
C PHE A 302 -3.08 -41.36 16.69
N GLU A 303 -2.04 -41.07 15.91
CA GLU A 303 -1.01 -42.06 15.54
C GLU A 303 -0.35 -42.66 16.79
N THR A 304 0.01 -41.82 17.75
CA THR A 304 0.64 -42.23 19.02
C THR A 304 -0.28 -43.12 19.86
N LEU A 305 -1.60 -42.91 19.78
CA LEU A 305 -2.63 -43.72 20.44
C LEU A 305 -2.96 -45.02 19.70
N GLY A 306 -2.31 -45.28 18.56
CA GLY A 306 -2.58 -46.47 17.74
C GLY A 306 -3.91 -46.40 16.99
N ILE A 307 -4.47 -45.20 16.78
CA ILE A 307 -5.66 -44.97 15.96
C ILE A 307 -5.18 -44.54 14.57
N PRO A 308 -5.24 -45.43 13.56
CA PRO A 308 -4.73 -45.12 12.23
C PRO A 308 -5.61 -44.08 11.53
N LEU A 309 -5.22 -42.80 11.62
CA LEU A 309 -5.83 -41.70 10.86
C LEU A 309 -5.16 -41.48 9.50
N VAL A 310 -3.91 -41.93 9.36
CA VAL A 310 -3.08 -41.77 8.15
C VAL A 310 -2.90 -43.10 7.40
N ASP A 311 -2.96 -44.23 8.09
CA ASP A 311 -2.67 -45.55 7.50
C ASP A 311 -3.72 -46.01 6.45
N GLU A 312 -4.94 -45.50 6.51
CA GLU A 312 -5.95 -45.75 5.46
C GLU A 312 -5.69 -44.93 4.18
N PHE A 313 -4.76 -43.97 4.22
CA PHE A 313 -4.51 -42.99 3.17
C PHE A 313 -3.03 -42.88 2.76
N VAL A 314 -2.16 -43.82 3.14
CA VAL A 314 -0.69 -43.78 2.94
C VAL A 314 -0.28 -43.53 1.49
N ASN A 315 -1.00 -44.12 0.52
CA ASN A 315 -0.71 -43.95 -0.91
C ASN A 315 -1.22 -42.63 -1.49
N LEU A 316 -1.93 -41.83 -0.68
CA LEU A 316 -2.62 -40.59 -1.06
C LEU A 316 -2.06 -39.37 -0.31
N TYR A 317 -1.10 -39.57 0.59
CA TYR A 317 -0.59 -38.55 1.49
C TYR A 317 0.70 -37.93 0.93
N PRO A 318 0.67 -36.69 0.39
CA PRO A 318 1.86 -36.04 -0.18
C PRO A 318 2.82 -35.51 0.90
N TYR A 319 2.58 -35.84 2.16
CA TYR A 319 3.25 -35.28 3.32
C TYR A 319 4.14 -36.32 4.02
N MET A 320 5.09 -35.84 4.80
CA MET A 320 5.86 -36.70 5.70
C MET A 320 4.95 -37.30 6.80
N ASN A 321 5.51 -38.15 7.67
CA ASN A 321 4.79 -38.59 8.86
C ASN A 321 4.35 -37.38 9.71
N SER A 322 3.24 -37.53 10.44
CA SER A 322 2.57 -36.40 11.10
C SER A 322 3.49 -35.66 12.07
N SER A 323 4.37 -36.37 12.78
CA SER A 323 5.36 -35.76 13.68
C SER A 323 6.42 -34.92 12.95
N SER A 324 6.85 -35.28 11.73
CA SER A 324 7.83 -34.46 10.99
C SER A 324 7.18 -33.21 10.39
N GLU A 325 5.94 -33.33 9.89
CA GLU A 325 5.20 -32.15 9.43
C GLU A 325 4.89 -31.20 10.59
N PHE A 326 4.55 -31.74 11.78
CA PHE A 326 4.41 -30.93 12.99
C PHE A 326 5.68 -30.10 13.28
N GLN A 327 6.86 -30.74 13.30
CA GLN A 327 8.15 -30.04 13.53
C GLN A 327 8.43 -28.98 12.48
N LYS A 328 8.16 -29.29 11.21
CA LYS A 328 8.32 -28.36 10.10
C LYS A 328 7.42 -27.14 10.27
N VAL A 329 6.13 -27.33 10.54
CA VAL A 329 5.20 -26.20 10.71
C VAL A 329 5.57 -25.38 11.95
N LEU A 330 5.96 -26.03 13.06
CA LEU A 330 6.45 -25.35 14.26
C LEU A 330 7.63 -24.41 13.94
N SER A 331 8.61 -24.90 13.18
CA SER A 331 9.76 -24.10 12.75
C SER A 331 9.38 -22.91 11.86
N LEU A 332 8.36 -23.06 11.02
CA LEU A 332 7.85 -21.98 10.16
C LEU A 332 7.14 -20.90 10.98
N ILE A 333 6.38 -21.27 12.02
CA ILE A 333 5.77 -20.29 12.94
C ILE A 333 6.84 -19.50 13.68
N GLU A 334 7.89 -20.18 14.18
CA GLU A 334 9.00 -19.50 14.84
C GLU A 334 9.71 -18.50 13.93
N GLN A 335 9.96 -18.86 12.67
CA GLN A 335 10.55 -17.95 11.68
C GLN A 335 9.65 -16.73 11.41
N SER A 336 8.33 -16.93 11.28
CA SER A 336 7.37 -15.83 11.05
C SER A 336 7.32 -14.81 12.20
N LYS A 337 7.68 -15.19 13.44
CA LYS A 337 7.75 -14.25 14.59
C LYS A 337 8.74 -13.11 14.34
N VAL A 338 9.83 -13.38 13.62
CA VAL A 338 10.84 -12.38 13.30
C VAL A 338 10.29 -11.32 12.33
N ASN A 339 9.48 -11.75 11.37
CA ASN A 339 8.89 -10.87 10.35
C ASN A 339 7.92 -9.85 10.96
N LEU A 340 7.05 -10.28 11.89
CA LEU A 340 6.09 -9.38 12.55
C LEU A 340 6.76 -8.33 13.46
N ARG A 341 7.98 -8.57 13.92
CA ARG A 341 8.77 -7.62 14.73
C ARG A 341 9.66 -6.70 13.87
N ASN A 342 9.56 -6.78 12.55
CA ASN A 342 10.39 -5.97 11.67
C ASN A 342 10.07 -4.47 11.86
N PRO A 343 11.07 -3.62 12.17
CA PRO A 343 10.86 -2.20 12.42
C PRO A 343 10.24 -1.45 11.23
N LYS A 344 10.38 -1.98 10.01
CA LYS A 344 9.77 -1.42 8.80
C LYS A 344 8.24 -1.44 8.84
N TYR A 345 7.64 -2.41 9.53
CA TYR A 345 6.19 -2.57 9.57
C TYR A 345 5.53 -1.88 10.77
N LEU A 346 6.30 -1.54 11.80
CA LEU A 346 5.78 -0.86 12.99
C LEU A 346 5.01 0.46 12.71
N PRO A 347 5.36 1.28 11.69
CA PRO A 347 4.62 2.51 11.39
C PRO A 347 3.22 2.30 10.83
N ILE A 348 2.94 1.14 10.21
CA ILE A 348 1.62 0.82 9.63
C ILE A 348 0.76 -0.02 10.59
N LEU A 349 1.33 -0.41 11.73
CA LEU A 349 0.63 -1.12 12.80
C LEU A 349 0.04 -0.14 13.81
N SER A 350 -1.23 -0.32 14.16
CA SER A 350 -1.91 0.47 15.17
C SER A 350 -1.28 0.23 16.55
N ASP A 351 -1.36 1.23 17.42
CA ASP A 351 -0.93 1.05 18.82
C ASP A 351 -1.84 0.07 19.57
N SER A 352 -3.11 -0.04 19.17
CA SER A 352 -4.03 -1.03 19.74
C SER A 352 -3.57 -2.45 19.39
N PHE A 353 -3.27 -2.73 18.12
CA PHE A 353 -2.69 -3.99 17.68
C PHE A 353 -1.43 -4.31 18.48
N LYS A 354 -0.48 -3.36 18.58
CA LYS A 354 0.78 -3.59 19.31
C LYS A 354 0.53 -3.94 20.78
N ASN A 355 -0.44 -3.29 21.42
CA ASN A 355 -0.77 -3.56 22.82
C ASN A 355 -1.45 -4.93 22.97
N VAL A 356 -2.42 -5.27 22.12
CA VAL A 356 -3.10 -6.56 22.15
C VAL A 356 -2.15 -7.71 21.84
N PHE A 357 -1.35 -7.55 20.79
CA PHE A 357 -0.49 -8.61 20.28
C PHE A 357 0.71 -8.89 21.19
N TYR A 358 1.31 -7.85 21.79
CA TYR A 358 2.55 -7.99 22.57
C TYR A 358 2.44 -7.81 24.08
N LYS A 359 1.37 -7.19 24.61
CA LYS A 359 1.32 -6.80 26.04
C LYS A 359 0.16 -7.39 26.81
N LYS A 360 -1.06 -7.21 26.32
CA LYS A 360 -2.27 -7.65 27.01
C LYS A 360 -3.42 -7.75 26.03
N ASP A 361 -4.00 -8.93 25.97
CA ASP A 361 -5.29 -9.14 25.35
C ASP A 361 -6.29 -9.49 26.45
N SER A 362 -7.33 -8.67 26.63
CA SER A 362 -8.37 -8.92 27.64
C SER A 362 -9.42 -9.93 27.17
N TYR A 363 -9.07 -10.77 26.20
CA TYR A 363 -9.94 -11.82 25.69
C TYR A 363 -10.18 -12.89 26.77
N TYR A 364 -11.24 -13.68 26.61
CA TYR A 364 -11.77 -14.60 27.63
C TYR A 364 -10.83 -15.72 28.14
N ILE A 365 -9.60 -15.83 27.62
CA ILE A 365 -8.66 -16.90 27.97
C ILE A 365 -7.45 -16.34 28.70
N ASP A 366 -7.11 -16.95 29.84
CA ASP A 366 -6.03 -16.50 30.72
C ASP A 366 -4.65 -16.48 30.04
N TYR A 367 -4.44 -17.34 29.03
CA TYR A 367 -3.21 -17.42 28.23
C TYR A 367 -2.90 -16.11 27.48
N PHE A 368 -3.92 -15.30 27.15
CA PHE A 368 -3.73 -14.05 26.41
C PHE A 368 -3.59 -12.81 27.29
N ASN A 369 -3.63 -12.96 28.61
CA ASN A 369 -3.43 -11.85 29.56
C ASN A 369 -2.08 -11.12 29.38
N TYR A 370 -1.08 -11.80 28.78
CA TYR A 370 0.24 -11.25 28.45
C TYR A 370 0.39 -10.89 26.97
N GLY A 371 -0.70 -10.95 26.20
CA GLY A 371 -0.77 -10.68 24.77
C GLY A 371 -0.99 -11.94 23.93
N THR A 372 -1.47 -11.74 22.69
CA THR A 372 -1.77 -12.84 21.76
C THR A 372 -0.51 -13.63 21.38
N SER A 373 0.64 -12.98 21.15
CA SER A 373 1.88 -13.67 20.76
C SER A 373 2.48 -14.54 21.87
N PRO A 374 2.52 -14.11 23.14
CA PRO A 374 2.91 -14.99 24.24
C PRO A 374 1.92 -16.14 24.48
N GLY A 375 0.61 -15.91 24.37
CA GLY A 375 -0.38 -16.97 24.53
C GLY A 375 -0.31 -18.02 23.42
N GLU A 376 -0.04 -17.62 22.18
CA GLU A 376 0.27 -18.57 21.09
C GLU A 376 1.48 -19.44 21.44
N GLU A 377 2.54 -18.89 22.03
CA GLU A 377 3.71 -19.69 22.41
C GLU A 377 3.38 -20.75 23.47
N LEU A 378 2.49 -20.45 24.41
CA LEU A 378 2.00 -21.43 25.38
C LEU A 378 1.21 -22.54 24.68
N LEU A 379 0.28 -22.18 23.79
CA LEU A 379 -0.50 -23.15 23.02
C LEU A 379 0.37 -24.02 22.11
N LEU A 380 1.46 -23.48 21.56
CA LEU A 380 2.45 -24.26 20.78
C LEU A 380 3.19 -25.28 21.65
N ARG A 381 3.51 -24.93 22.90
CA ARG A 381 4.14 -25.88 23.84
C ARG A 381 3.16 -26.99 24.24
N GLU A 382 1.90 -26.67 24.46
CA GLU A 382 0.85 -27.66 24.68
C GLU A 382 0.65 -28.56 23.45
N SER A 383 0.69 -27.97 22.25
CA SER A 383 0.61 -28.70 20.98
C SER A 383 1.75 -29.72 20.84
N TYR A 384 2.95 -29.37 21.29
CA TYR A 384 4.09 -30.29 21.35
C TYR A 384 3.82 -31.43 22.35
N PHE A 385 3.31 -31.12 23.54
CA PHE A 385 2.97 -32.15 24.52
C PHE A 385 1.94 -33.15 23.96
N TYR A 386 0.87 -32.67 23.33
CA TYR A 386 -0.16 -33.54 22.75
C TYR A 386 0.34 -34.36 21.57
N ALA A 387 1.17 -33.80 20.69
CA ALA A 387 1.69 -34.49 19.52
C ALA A 387 2.53 -35.74 19.88
N TYR A 388 3.16 -35.76 21.06
CA TYR A 388 4.08 -36.81 21.50
C TYR A 388 3.63 -37.55 22.78
N SER A 389 2.42 -37.29 23.27
CA SER A 389 1.88 -37.96 24.46
C SER A 389 1.05 -39.19 24.07
N ASN A 390 1.24 -40.29 24.81
CA ASN A 390 0.44 -41.51 24.69
C ASN A 390 -0.85 -41.46 25.53
N LEU A 391 -1.11 -40.36 26.24
CA LEU A 391 -2.31 -40.18 27.04
C LEU A 391 -3.31 -39.35 26.25
N PHE A 392 -4.56 -39.83 26.13
CA PHE A 392 -5.66 -38.97 25.71
C PHE A 392 -5.94 -37.99 26.86
N PRO A 393 -5.65 -36.70 26.70
CA PRO A 393 -5.79 -35.73 27.76
C PRO A 393 -7.25 -35.36 27.92
N ASP A 394 -7.73 -35.35 29.16
CA ASP A 394 -9.06 -34.84 29.50
C ASP A 394 -9.28 -33.39 29.01
N LEU A 395 -8.19 -32.63 28.84
CA LEU A 395 -8.17 -31.23 28.42
C LEU A 395 -7.91 -31.01 26.92
N TRP A 396 -7.86 -32.06 26.09
CA TRP A 396 -7.58 -31.91 24.66
C TRP A 396 -8.63 -31.07 23.93
N ILE A 397 -9.88 -31.14 24.39
CA ILE A 397 -10.98 -30.35 23.84
C ILE A 397 -10.83 -28.88 24.20
N ASP A 398 -10.42 -28.57 25.43
CA ASP A 398 -10.15 -27.20 25.86
C ASP A 398 -9.02 -26.60 25.01
N TRP A 399 -7.98 -27.38 24.71
CA TRP A 399 -6.92 -26.97 23.79
C TRP A 399 -7.45 -26.68 22.37
N LEU A 400 -8.31 -27.53 21.80
CA LEU A 400 -8.93 -27.27 20.49
C LEU A 400 -9.76 -25.98 20.49
N ILE A 401 -10.52 -25.73 21.57
CA ILE A 401 -11.32 -24.52 21.75
C ILE A 401 -10.41 -23.29 21.83
N ASP A 402 -9.35 -23.34 22.65
CA ASP A 402 -8.40 -22.24 22.80
C ASP A 402 -7.67 -21.92 21.50
N PHE A 403 -7.30 -22.95 20.73
CA PHE A 403 -6.66 -22.80 19.43
C PHE A 403 -7.61 -22.19 18.38
N SER A 404 -8.90 -22.56 18.42
CA SER A 404 -9.94 -21.95 17.58
C SER A 404 -10.16 -20.47 17.93
N ILE A 405 -10.14 -20.13 19.23
CA ILE A 405 -10.24 -18.74 19.68
C ILE A 405 -9.01 -17.94 19.23
N LEU A 406 -7.80 -18.52 19.33
CA LEU A 406 -6.58 -17.92 18.80
C LEU A 406 -6.70 -17.59 17.31
N ASN A 407 -7.15 -18.55 16.50
CA ASN A 407 -7.32 -18.35 15.06
C ASN A 407 -8.34 -17.25 14.74
N THR A 408 -9.45 -17.20 15.49
CA THR A 408 -10.46 -16.13 15.38
C THR A 408 -9.85 -14.77 15.71
N ARG A 409 -9.06 -14.70 16.79
CA ARG A 409 -8.40 -13.47 17.22
C ARG A 409 -7.39 -12.97 16.20
N TYR A 410 -6.61 -13.86 15.59
CA TYR A 410 -5.73 -13.50 14.48
C TYR A 410 -6.50 -12.95 13.28
N GLY A 411 -7.73 -13.43 13.02
CA GLY A 411 -8.64 -12.89 12.01
C GLY A 411 -9.06 -11.45 12.29
N GLU A 412 -9.46 -11.18 13.53
CA GLU A 412 -9.81 -9.82 14.00
C GLU A 412 -8.62 -8.86 13.88
N LEU A 413 -7.44 -9.30 14.31
CA LEU A 413 -6.21 -8.52 14.24
C LEU A 413 -5.78 -8.23 12.79
N ALA A 414 -5.94 -9.20 11.89
CA ALA A 414 -5.66 -9.00 10.46
C ALA A 414 -6.59 -7.93 9.86
N ASN A 415 -7.88 -7.95 10.21
CA ASN A 415 -8.83 -6.91 9.77
C ASN A 415 -8.49 -5.54 10.37
N GLU A 416 -8.04 -5.48 11.63
CA GLU A 416 -7.60 -4.23 12.26
C GLU A 416 -6.38 -3.63 11.54
N ILE A 417 -5.39 -4.47 11.21
CA ILE A 417 -4.22 -4.06 10.43
C ILE A 417 -4.65 -3.53 9.05
N ASP A 418 -5.54 -4.23 8.36
CA ASP A 418 -6.02 -3.84 7.05
C ASP A 418 -6.65 -2.45 7.07
N GLN A 419 -7.61 -2.23 7.98
CA GLN A 419 -8.30 -0.95 8.14
C GLN A 419 -7.35 0.18 8.57
N HIS A 420 -6.47 -0.09 9.54
CA HIS A 420 -5.56 0.93 10.03
C HIS A 420 -4.51 1.30 8.98
N SER A 421 -3.90 0.32 8.33
CA SER A 421 -2.90 0.56 7.27
C SER A 421 -3.51 1.36 6.12
N GLN A 422 -4.75 1.07 5.72
CA GLN A 422 -5.48 1.87 4.74
C GLN A 422 -5.62 3.33 5.22
N SER A 423 -6.07 3.55 6.46
CA SER A 423 -6.24 4.90 7.01
C SER A 423 -4.91 5.69 7.07
N VAL A 424 -3.80 5.03 7.38
CA VAL A 424 -2.46 5.64 7.42
C VAL A 424 -2.01 6.03 6.01
N ILE A 425 -2.22 5.16 5.02
CA ILE A 425 -1.90 5.44 3.61
C ILE A 425 -2.75 6.60 3.09
N GLU A 426 -4.06 6.59 3.34
CA GLU A 426 -4.97 7.69 2.97
C GLU A 426 -4.55 9.02 3.60
N ALA A 427 -4.12 9.02 4.86
CA ALA A 427 -3.60 10.20 5.52
C ALA A 427 -2.32 10.73 4.83
N GLN A 428 -1.42 9.86 4.38
CA GLN A 428 -0.23 10.27 3.61
C GLN A 428 -0.60 10.85 2.23
N VAL A 429 -1.55 10.22 1.53
CA VAL A 429 -2.07 10.74 0.25
C VAL A 429 -2.70 12.12 0.43
N ASN A 430 -3.53 12.29 1.46
CA ASN A 430 -4.13 13.58 1.80
C ASN A 430 -3.09 14.64 2.17
N ALA A 431 -2.02 14.24 2.88
CA ALA A 431 -0.91 15.14 3.18
C ALA A 431 -0.19 15.61 1.89
N ILE A 432 0.08 14.69 0.95
CA ILE A 432 0.66 15.03 -0.37
C ILE A 432 -0.23 16.05 -1.08
N VAL A 433 -1.54 15.78 -1.19
CA VAL A 433 -2.50 16.69 -1.83
C VAL A 433 -2.51 18.06 -1.15
N ALA A 434 -2.59 18.11 0.17
CA ALA A 434 -2.57 19.36 0.93
C ALA A 434 -1.29 20.17 0.70
N THR A 435 -0.13 19.50 0.66
CA THR A 435 1.16 20.13 0.37
C THR A 435 1.21 20.71 -1.05
N PHE A 436 0.68 20.02 -2.06
CA PHE A 436 0.55 20.55 -3.42
C PHE A 436 -0.38 21.77 -3.50
N VAL A 437 -1.54 21.71 -2.83
CA VAL A 437 -2.48 22.85 -2.78
C VAL A 437 -1.83 24.07 -2.13
N PHE A 438 -1.12 23.87 -1.01
CA PHE A 438 -0.40 24.94 -0.32
C PHE A 438 0.70 25.55 -1.20
N PHE A 439 1.43 24.72 -1.94
CA PHE A 439 2.47 25.19 -2.87
C PHE A 439 1.88 25.97 -4.06
N ALA A 440 0.75 25.52 -4.61
CA ALA A 440 0.04 26.22 -5.66
C ALA A 440 -0.44 27.61 -5.18
N ALA A 441 -1.05 27.67 -4.00
CA ALA A 441 -1.47 28.94 -3.38
C ALA A 441 -0.28 29.87 -3.12
N SER A 442 0.83 29.32 -2.62
CA SER A 442 2.08 30.07 -2.40
C SER A 442 2.67 30.60 -3.71
N SER A 443 2.62 29.82 -4.79
CA SER A 443 3.07 30.24 -6.12
C SER A 443 2.24 31.41 -6.66
N ILE A 444 0.92 31.37 -6.47
CA ILE A 444 0.02 32.48 -6.84
C ILE A 444 0.37 33.74 -6.03
N ALA A 445 0.61 33.61 -4.72
CA ALA A 445 1.00 34.73 -3.87
C ALA A 445 2.35 35.34 -4.31
N ILE A 446 3.34 34.49 -4.63
CA ILE A 446 4.65 34.94 -5.17
C ILE A 446 4.46 35.72 -6.47
N TYR A 447 3.58 35.26 -7.36
CA TYR A 447 3.26 35.97 -8.60
C TYR A 447 2.73 37.38 -8.33
N PHE A 448 1.71 37.52 -7.47
CA PHE A 448 1.12 38.84 -7.19
C PHE A 448 2.06 39.77 -6.41
N LEU A 449 2.82 39.26 -5.44
CA LEU A 449 3.65 40.08 -4.56
C LEU A 449 4.99 40.47 -5.20
N LEU A 450 5.66 39.54 -5.88
CA LEU A 450 7.01 39.77 -6.41
C LEU A 450 7.01 40.12 -7.89
N TYR A 451 6.30 39.35 -8.72
CA TYR A 451 6.35 39.48 -10.17
C TYR A 451 5.44 40.60 -10.67
N PHE A 452 4.17 40.62 -10.28
CA PHE A 452 3.22 41.64 -10.72
C PHE A 452 3.64 43.06 -10.28
N ALA A 453 4.05 43.22 -9.01
CA ALA A 453 4.55 44.50 -8.52
C ALA A 453 5.81 44.98 -9.26
N PHE A 454 6.68 44.05 -9.67
CA PHE A 454 7.86 44.36 -10.46
C PHE A 454 7.53 44.77 -11.89
N PHE A 455 6.73 43.97 -12.59
CA PHE A 455 6.28 44.30 -13.95
C PHE A 455 5.51 45.62 -14.01
N LYS A 456 4.73 45.95 -12.97
CA LYS A 456 4.05 47.24 -12.86
C LYS A 456 5.05 48.40 -12.78
N LYS A 457 6.09 48.30 -11.95
CA LYS A 457 7.13 49.32 -11.84
C LYS A 457 7.91 49.50 -13.15
N GLU A 458 8.26 48.42 -13.82
CA GLU A 458 8.96 48.49 -15.11
C GLU A 458 8.07 49.12 -16.19
N LYS A 459 6.79 48.75 -16.25
CA LYS A 459 5.82 49.36 -17.17
C LYS A 459 5.67 50.86 -16.93
N GLU A 460 5.60 51.30 -15.67
CA GLU A 460 5.55 52.72 -15.31
C GLU A 460 6.84 53.46 -15.70
N CYS A 461 8.00 52.84 -15.50
CA CYS A 461 9.30 53.39 -15.89
C CYS A 461 9.38 53.60 -17.42
N LEU A 462 9.05 52.55 -18.19
CA LEU A 462 8.98 52.60 -19.65
C LEU A 462 7.98 53.65 -20.14
N GLY A 463 6.81 53.76 -19.51
CA GLY A 463 5.81 54.78 -19.82
C GLY A 463 6.33 56.21 -19.61
N ARG A 464 7.10 56.46 -18.54
CA ARG A 464 7.74 57.75 -18.28
C ARG A 464 8.82 58.06 -19.30
N ILE A 465 9.69 57.10 -19.60
CA ILE A 465 10.74 57.24 -20.62
C ILE A 465 10.13 57.59 -21.98
N SER A 466 9.09 56.86 -22.39
CA SER A 466 8.37 57.11 -23.64
C SER A 466 7.70 58.49 -23.66
N SER A 467 7.10 58.92 -22.55
CA SER A 467 6.47 60.24 -22.45
C SER A 467 7.49 61.38 -22.55
N ILE A 468 8.66 61.24 -21.91
CA ILE A 468 9.76 62.20 -22.01
C ILE A 468 10.32 62.25 -23.43
N MET A 469 10.48 61.09 -24.09
CA MET A 469 10.93 61.05 -25.49
C MET A 469 10.01 61.83 -26.43
N LYS A 470 8.68 61.78 -26.22
CA LYS A 470 7.70 62.51 -27.03
C LYS A 470 7.79 64.03 -26.88
N LEU A 471 8.31 64.52 -25.75
CA LEU A 471 8.46 65.95 -25.47
C LEU A 471 9.76 66.55 -26.01
N MET A 472 10.71 65.71 -26.46
CA MET A 472 11.96 66.20 -27.04
C MET A 472 11.74 66.58 -28.52
N PRO A 473 12.21 67.76 -28.96
CA PRO A 473 12.07 68.17 -30.35
C PRO A 473 12.79 67.18 -31.27
N ASN A 474 12.13 66.72 -32.34
CA ASN A 474 12.80 65.97 -33.38
C ASN A 474 13.47 66.98 -34.32
N LYS A 475 14.81 67.07 -34.29
CA LYS A 475 15.53 67.61 -35.44
C LYS A 475 15.47 66.56 -36.55
N ASN A 476 14.77 66.90 -37.63
CA ASN A 476 14.97 66.23 -38.92
C ASN A 476 16.36 66.60 -39.45
#